data_AF-E3N6D1-F1
#
_entry.id   AF-E3N6D1-F1
#
_cell.length_a   1.000
_cell.length_b   1.000
_cell.length_c   1.000
_cell.angle_alpha   90.00
_cell.angle_beta   90.00
_cell.angle_gamma   90.00
#
_symmetry.space_group_name_H-M   'P 1'
#
loop_
_entity.id
_entity.type
_entity.pdbx_description
1 polymer ?
#
loop_
_entity_poly.entity_id
_entity_poly.type
_entity_poly.pdbx_seq_one_letter_code
_entity_poly.pdbx_strand_id
1 'polypeptide(L)'
;MSHAQFYSQQVTLVLDIMKRKIIVHDKRNLDRFEISIEYASYVKQMRGYLYRICECEVSGVFSDDKWKVYCSSEWLYGESLQRGYLFVSAHLSRIFNCMISTKRAQYTGYFQTTFAGFFDLQFKFEKLSIDLKNIQSEMLKQVCGNLQLVEHLTIQSLPSSIPIFSTWPMRISIRDASWVTLTTLLTSTSFRIELEDSQLEYKDLEEILENWKTAGRFQNLEYLKISYKKIDVEADETDEIIQTNDGEKKAMISWKTSCFEMKVEKK
;
A
#
# COMPACT_ATOMS: atom_id res chain seq x y z
N MET A 1 -28.26 -11.14 -5.94
CA MET A 1 -27.18 -11.63 -5.04
C MET A 1 -27.73 -11.78 -3.64
N SER A 2 -27.65 -12.98 -3.06
CA SER A 2 -28.06 -13.18 -1.66
C SER A 2 -27.07 -12.44 -0.76
N HIS A 3 -27.55 -11.52 0.08
CA HIS A 3 -26.72 -10.69 0.94
C HIS A 3 -25.92 -11.51 1.98
N ALA A 4 -26.17 -12.81 2.11
CA ALA A 4 -25.66 -13.66 3.18
C ALA A 4 -24.24 -14.20 2.98
N GLN A 5 -23.67 -14.17 1.77
CA GLN A 5 -22.40 -14.87 1.50
C GLN A 5 -21.16 -14.15 2.06
N PHE A 6 -21.17 -12.82 2.16
CA PHE A 6 -20.00 -12.05 2.60
C PHE A 6 -19.87 -11.86 4.11
N TYR A 7 -20.91 -12.16 4.90
CA TYR A 7 -20.87 -11.95 6.36
C TYR A 7 -20.02 -13.00 7.12
N SER A 8 -19.65 -14.11 6.48
CA SER A 8 -18.88 -15.20 7.13
C SER A 8 -17.45 -15.35 6.58
N GLN A 9 -17.08 -14.59 5.56
CA GLN A 9 -15.80 -14.72 4.88
C GLN A 9 -14.90 -13.51 5.16
N GLN A 10 -13.59 -13.73 5.24
CA GLN A 10 -12.64 -12.61 5.24
C GLN A 10 -12.71 -11.91 3.88
N VAL A 11 -13.20 -10.68 3.91
CA VAL A 11 -13.38 -9.82 2.74
C VAL A 11 -12.21 -8.85 2.64
N THR A 12 -11.77 -8.58 1.41
CA THR A 12 -10.81 -7.51 1.12
C THR A 12 -11.53 -6.39 0.38
N LEU A 13 -11.37 -5.17 0.88
CA LEU A 13 -11.85 -3.94 0.25
C LEU A 13 -10.69 -3.29 -0.51
N VAL A 14 -10.77 -3.25 -1.83
CA VAL A 14 -9.71 -2.71 -2.69
C VAL A 14 -10.16 -1.44 -3.39
N LEU A 15 -9.44 -0.35 -3.18
CA LEU A 15 -9.63 0.92 -3.88
C LEU A 15 -8.82 0.92 -5.19
N ASP A 16 -9.50 0.90 -6.32
CA ASP A 16 -8.94 1.13 -7.65
C ASP A 16 -9.32 2.54 -8.10
N ILE A 17 -8.70 3.52 -7.43
CA ILE A 17 -9.10 4.93 -7.57
C ILE A 17 -8.85 5.44 -8.99
N MET A 18 -7.84 4.90 -9.69
CA MET A 18 -7.57 5.19 -11.11
C MET A 18 -8.74 4.80 -12.02
N LYS A 19 -9.33 3.63 -11.81
CA LYS A 19 -10.50 3.18 -12.58
C LYS A 19 -11.82 3.69 -12.01
N ARG A 20 -11.74 4.51 -10.97
CA ARG A 20 -12.87 4.97 -10.17
C ARG A 20 -13.73 3.81 -9.64
N LYS A 21 -13.10 2.77 -9.10
CA LYS A 21 -13.80 1.62 -8.52
C LYS A 21 -13.41 1.35 -7.07
N ILE A 22 -14.39 0.87 -6.33
CA ILE A 22 -14.24 0.13 -5.08
C ILE A 22 -14.56 -1.32 -5.41
N ILE A 23 -13.66 -2.23 -5.08
CA ILE A 23 -13.82 -3.66 -5.36
C ILE A 23 -13.88 -4.37 -4.02
N VAL A 24 -14.90 -5.20 -3.85
CA VAL A 24 -15.06 -6.03 -2.68
C VAL A 24 -14.99 -7.47 -3.14
N HIS A 25 -14.09 -8.25 -2.56
CA HIS A 25 -13.96 -9.66 -2.92
C HIS A 25 -13.59 -10.53 -1.72
N ASP A 26 -13.91 -11.82 -1.79
CA ASP A 26 -13.40 -12.80 -0.83
C ASP A 26 -11.88 -13.02 -1.00
N LYS A 27 -11.24 -13.63 -0.02
CA LYS A 27 -9.80 -13.93 -0.09
C LYS A 27 -9.35 -14.72 -1.32
N ARG A 28 -10.25 -15.53 -1.91
CA ARG A 28 -9.96 -16.35 -3.09
C ARG A 28 -10.28 -15.63 -4.40
N ASN A 29 -10.86 -14.42 -4.32
CA ASN A 29 -11.33 -13.64 -5.47
C ASN A 29 -12.33 -14.42 -6.36
N LEU A 30 -13.10 -15.31 -5.74
CA LEU A 30 -14.16 -16.09 -6.38
C LEU A 30 -15.47 -15.31 -6.39
N ASP A 31 -15.80 -14.69 -5.26
CA ASP A 31 -16.96 -13.82 -5.11
C ASP A 31 -16.50 -12.38 -5.09
N ARG A 32 -16.90 -11.60 -6.10
CA ARG A 32 -16.52 -10.19 -6.23
C ARG A 32 -17.71 -9.34 -6.63
N PHE A 33 -17.77 -8.13 -6.09
CA PHE A 33 -18.60 -7.08 -6.66
C PHE A 33 -17.81 -5.78 -6.77
N GLU A 34 -18.16 -4.99 -7.77
CA GLU A 34 -17.52 -3.70 -8.04
C GLU A 34 -18.54 -2.58 -7.86
N ILE A 35 -18.12 -1.53 -7.15
CA ILE A 35 -18.83 -0.26 -7.06
C ILE A 35 -18.02 0.78 -7.83
N SER A 36 -18.54 1.24 -8.96
CA SER A 36 -17.99 2.41 -9.66
C SER A 36 -18.52 3.69 -9.03
N ILE A 37 -17.64 4.69 -8.84
CA ILE A 37 -18.03 6.02 -8.37
C ILE A 37 -17.94 6.99 -9.55
N GLU A 38 -19.09 7.51 -9.97
CA GLU A 38 -19.21 8.35 -11.17
C GLU A 38 -19.88 9.71 -10.86
N TYR A 39 -19.58 10.72 -11.69
CA TYR A 39 -20.23 12.03 -11.60
C TYR A 39 -21.68 11.97 -12.09
N ALA A 40 -22.60 12.60 -11.35
CA ALA A 40 -24.01 12.66 -11.74
C ALA A 40 -24.27 13.38 -13.09
N SER A 41 -23.36 14.25 -13.55
CA SER A 41 -23.52 14.96 -14.83
C SER A 41 -23.56 14.03 -16.05
N TYR A 42 -23.06 12.80 -15.94
CA TYR A 42 -23.17 11.76 -16.98
C TYR A 42 -24.55 11.09 -17.02
N VAL A 43 -25.45 11.43 -16.10
CA VAL A 43 -26.72 10.71 -15.91
C VAL A 43 -27.89 11.68 -15.90
N LYS A 44 -28.18 12.25 -17.08
CA LYS A 44 -29.51 12.83 -17.35
C LYS A 44 -30.51 11.82 -17.93
N GLN A 45 -30.11 10.56 -18.14
CA GLN A 45 -30.88 9.58 -18.91
C GLN A 45 -31.14 8.22 -18.23
N MET A 46 -30.61 7.93 -17.03
CA MET A 46 -30.87 6.64 -16.38
C MET A 46 -31.94 6.76 -15.28
N ARG A 47 -32.90 5.84 -15.27
CA ARG A 47 -33.81 5.60 -14.13
C ARG A 47 -33.02 4.93 -13.01
N GLY A 48 -32.26 5.72 -12.25
CA GLY A 48 -31.56 5.26 -11.06
C GLY A 48 -32.50 5.05 -9.88
N TYR A 49 -32.15 4.14 -8.98
CA TYR A 49 -32.80 4.03 -7.67
C TYR A 49 -32.04 4.91 -6.67
N LEU A 50 -32.77 5.51 -5.72
CA LEU A 50 -32.16 6.17 -4.58
C LEU A 50 -31.82 5.12 -3.52
N TYR A 51 -30.56 5.09 -3.12
CA TYR A 51 -30.05 4.25 -2.04
C TYR A 51 -29.53 5.15 -0.93
N ARG A 52 -29.56 4.65 0.30
CA ARG A 52 -28.92 5.31 1.44
C ARG A 52 -27.65 4.54 1.80
N ILE A 53 -26.50 5.19 1.72
CA ILE A 53 -25.21 4.66 2.18
C ILE A 53 -24.77 5.52 3.37
N CYS A 54 -24.76 4.92 4.58
CA CYS A 54 -24.70 5.66 5.85
C CYS A 54 -25.83 6.70 5.96
N GLU A 55 -25.48 7.98 6.13
CA GLU A 55 -26.40 9.11 6.25
C GLU A 55 -26.59 9.86 4.91
N CYS A 56 -25.96 9.37 3.84
CA CYS A 56 -26.01 10.02 2.53
C CYS A 56 -26.95 9.29 1.58
N GLU A 57 -27.81 10.06 0.90
CA GLU A 57 -28.60 9.55 -0.22
C GLU A 57 -27.76 9.61 -1.49
N VAL A 58 -27.61 8.46 -2.15
CA VAL A 58 -26.85 8.31 -3.39
C VAL A 58 -27.75 7.69 -4.45
N SER A 59 -27.60 8.14 -5.70
CA SER A 59 -28.28 7.48 -6.81
C SER A 59 -27.44 6.28 -7.24
N GLY A 60 -28.09 5.16 -7.54
CA GLY A 60 -27.39 3.95 -7.99
C GLY A 60 -28.12 3.22 -9.11
N VAL A 61 -27.34 2.54 -9.94
CA VAL A 61 -27.85 1.60 -10.95
C VAL A 61 -27.05 0.31 -10.84
N PHE A 62 -27.75 -0.82 -10.94
CA PHE A 62 -27.13 -2.13 -11.07
C PHE A 62 -27.15 -2.54 -12.55
N SER A 63 -25.98 -2.82 -13.12
CA SER A 63 -25.83 -3.25 -14.51
C SER A 63 -24.67 -4.24 -14.63
N ASP A 64 -24.84 -5.36 -15.35
CA ASP A 64 -23.78 -6.32 -15.68
C ASP A 64 -22.92 -6.75 -14.47
N ASP A 65 -23.57 -7.15 -13.37
CA ASP A 65 -22.94 -7.53 -12.10
C ASP A 65 -22.07 -6.44 -11.44
N LYS A 66 -22.25 -5.19 -11.86
CA LYS A 66 -21.56 -4.02 -11.31
C LYS A 66 -22.58 -3.06 -10.72
N TRP A 67 -22.29 -2.63 -9.51
CA TRP A 67 -22.98 -1.49 -8.90
C TRP A 67 -22.31 -0.21 -9.40
N LYS A 68 -23.11 0.71 -9.90
CA LYS A 68 -22.65 2.07 -10.18
C LYS A 68 -23.32 2.98 -9.16
N VAL A 69 -22.51 3.66 -8.37
CA VAL A 69 -22.93 4.67 -7.42
C VAL A 69 -22.59 6.03 -8.01
N TYR A 70 -23.61 6.88 -8.10
CA TYR A 70 -23.50 8.21 -8.65
C TYR A 70 -23.50 9.22 -7.51
N CYS A 71 -22.47 10.06 -7.48
CA CYS A 71 -22.38 11.17 -6.56
C CYS A 71 -23.00 12.41 -7.21
N SER A 72 -24.03 12.96 -6.57
CA SER A 72 -24.77 14.15 -7.03
C SER A 72 -23.82 15.36 -7.21
N SER A 73 -24.17 16.24 -8.14
CA SER A 73 -23.46 17.52 -8.38
C SER A 73 -23.82 18.62 -7.40
N GLU A 74 -24.81 18.44 -6.52
CA GLU A 74 -25.09 19.37 -5.40
C GLU A 74 -23.94 19.36 -4.38
N TRP A 75 -23.09 18.35 -4.46
CA TRP A 75 -21.78 18.27 -3.84
C TRP A 75 -20.79 18.92 -4.84
N LEU A 76 -20.40 20.18 -4.58
CA LEU A 76 -19.61 21.03 -5.48
C LEU A 76 -18.36 20.32 -6.06
N TYR A 77 -18.02 20.69 -7.30
CA TYR A 77 -16.88 20.26 -8.13
C TYR A 77 -15.69 19.63 -7.35
N GLY A 78 -15.33 18.39 -7.69
CA GLY A 78 -14.16 17.68 -7.16
C GLY A 78 -14.37 17.00 -5.80
N GLU A 79 -15.08 17.64 -4.87
CA GLU A 79 -15.36 17.06 -3.54
C GLU A 79 -16.32 15.86 -3.61
N SER A 80 -17.22 15.83 -4.59
CA SER A 80 -18.28 14.80 -4.69
C SER A 80 -17.73 13.38 -4.85
N LEU A 81 -16.75 13.18 -5.73
CA LEU A 81 -16.12 11.88 -5.89
C LEU A 81 -15.32 11.52 -4.64
N GLN A 82 -14.57 12.46 -4.06
CA GLN A 82 -13.70 12.22 -2.89
C GLN A 82 -14.53 11.75 -1.71
N ARG A 83 -15.61 12.49 -1.43
CA ARG A 83 -16.60 12.13 -0.43
C ARG A 83 -17.23 10.78 -0.75
N GLY A 84 -17.60 10.53 -2.00
CA GLY A 84 -18.08 9.22 -2.45
C GLY A 84 -17.15 8.08 -2.06
N TYR A 85 -15.85 8.21 -2.36
CA TYR A 85 -14.85 7.22 -1.96
C TYR A 85 -14.79 7.04 -0.46
N LEU A 86 -14.66 8.15 0.26
CA LEU A 86 -14.51 8.14 1.70
C LEU A 86 -15.72 7.47 2.37
N PHE A 87 -16.93 7.90 2.03
CA PHE A 87 -18.17 7.39 2.62
C PHE A 87 -18.47 5.94 2.25
N VAL A 88 -18.38 5.59 0.97
CA VAL A 88 -18.68 4.22 0.52
C VAL A 88 -17.63 3.27 1.09
N SER A 89 -16.34 3.60 1.02
CA SER A 89 -15.28 2.75 1.58
C SER A 89 -15.40 2.62 3.09
N ALA A 90 -15.71 3.73 3.79
CA ALA A 90 -15.95 3.71 5.23
C ALA A 90 -17.12 2.82 5.61
N HIS A 91 -18.23 2.91 4.88
CA HIS A 91 -19.40 2.08 5.13
C HIS A 91 -19.09 0.59 4.94
N LEU A 92 -18.46 0.24 3.81
CA LEU A 92 -18.12 -1.15 3.49
C LEU A 92 -17.10 -1.73 4.45
N SER A 93 -16.05 -0.96 4.80
CA SER A 93 -15.05 -1.37 5.79
C SER A 93 -15.68 -1.68 7.15
N ARG A 94 -16.70 -0.91 7.58
CA ARG A 94 -17.46 -1.21 8.81
C ARG A 94 -18.34 -2.44 8.69
N ILE A 95 -19.07 -2.59 7.59
CA ILE A 95 -19.96 -3.76 7.37
C ILE A 95 -19.16 -5.06 7.34
N PHE A 96 -18.02 -5.06 6.65
CA PHE A 96 -17.17 -6.24 6.48
C PHE A 96 -16.09 -6.38 7.56
N ASN A 97 -15.98 -5.39 8.45
CA ASN A 97 -14.93 -5.31 9.46
C ASN A 97 -13.53 -5.58 8.88
N CYS A 98 -13.21 -4.93 7.77
CA CYS A 98 -11.99 -5.18 7.00
C CYS A 98 -11.13 -3.92 6.82
N MET A 99 -9.82 -4.14 6.70
CA MET A 99 -8.88 -3.08 6.31
C MET A 99 -8.99 -2.77 4.82
N ILE A 100 -8.47 -1.61 4.45
CA ILE A 100 -8.47 -1.13 3.07
C ILE A 100 -7.17 -1.51 2.39
N SER A 101 -7.28 -2.01 1.16
CA SER A 101 -6.16 -2.14 0.24
C SER A 101 -6.32 -1.16 -0.91
N THR A 102 -5.23 -0.73 -1.54
CA THR A 102 -5.27 0.06 -2.77
C THR A 102 -4.57 -0.68 -3.90
N LYS A 103 -5.13 -0.58 -5.10
CA LYS A 103 -4.34 -0.80 -6.31
C LYS A 103 -3.40 0.39 -6.51
N ARG A 104 -2.51 0.27 -7.49
CA ARG A 104 -1.60 1.36 -7.88
C ARG A 104 -2.39 2.66 -8.05
N ALA A 105 -2.21 3.58 -7.11
CA ALA A 105 -2.78 4.90 -7.15
C ALA A 105 -1.73 5.87 -7.69
N GLN A 106 -1.99 6.52 -8.82
CA GLN A 106 -1.22 7.69 -9.21
C GLN A 106 -1.70 8.86 -8.36
N TYR A 107 -0.82 9.58 -7.68
CA TYR A 107 -1.21 10.74 -6.88
C TYR A 107 -1.47 11.97 -7.77
N THR A 108 -2.62 12.00 -8.44
CA THR A 108 -3.21 13.23 -8.99
C THR A 108 -3.89 14.05 -7.89
N GLY A 109 -4.17 15.35 -8.13
CA GLY A 109 -4.72 16.25 -7.10
C GLY A 109 -6.02 15.76 -6.45
N TYR A 110 -6.85 15.01 -7.18
CA TYR A 110 -8.07 14.39 -6.63
C TYR A 110 -7.79 13.24 -5.64
N PHE A 111 -6.71 12.48 -5.87
CA PHE A 111 -6.33 11.35 -5.03
C PHE A 111 -5.67 11.80 -3.73
N GLN A 112 -4.95 12.92 -3.78
CA GLN A 112 -4.34 13.54 -2.61
C GLN A 112 -5.38 13.83 -1.53
N THR A 113 -6.47 14.50 -1.87
CA THR A 113 -7.52 14.87 -0.91
C THR A 113 -8.26 13.64 -0.38
N THR A 114 -8.44 12.61 -1.21
CA THR A 114 -9.08 11.35 -0.79
C THR A 114 -8.27 10.63 0.28
N PHE A 115 -6.96 10.50 0.12
CA PHE A 115 -6.09 9.89 1.13
C PHE A 115 -5.99 10.73 2.40
N ALA A 116 -5.94 12.06 2.29
CA ALA A 116 -6.00 12.94 3.44
C ALA A 116 -7.22 12.64 4.31
N GLY A 117 -8.41 12.56 3.69
CA GLY A 117 -9.65 12.20 4.40
C GLY A 117 -9.61 10.82 5.05
N PHE A 118 -8.98 9.82 4.42
CA PHE A 118 -8.80 8.51 5.04
C PHE A 118 -7.91 8.57 6.29
N PHE A 119 -6.82 9.33 6.26
CA PHE A 119 -5.94 9.50 7.42
C PHE A 119 -6.59 10.32 8.53
N ASP A 120 -7.32 11.38 8.19
CA ASP A 120 -8.07 12.19 9.16
C ASP A 120 -9.12 11.34 9.91
N LEU A 121 -9.73 10.38 9.21
CA LEU A 121 -10.65 9.40 9.80
C LEU A 121 -9.95 8.16 10.41
N GLN A 122 -8.61 8.15 10.47
CA GLN A 122 -7.80 7.07 11.04
C GLN A 122 -8.05 5.68 10.42
N PHE A 123 -8.30 5.63 9.11
CA PHE A 123 -8.46 4.36 8.41
C PHE A 123 -7.17 3.55 8.40
N LYS A 124 -7.32 2.26 8.71
CA LYS A 124 -6.23 1.29 8.62
C LYS A 124 -6.16 0.69 7.23
N PHE A 125 -4.94 0.62 6.70
CA PHE A 125 -4.62 0.04 5.42
C PHE A 125 -3.88 -1.28 5.61
N GLU A 126 -4.42 -2.34 5.03
CA GLU A 126 -3.69 -3.59 4.86
C GLU A 126 -2.57 -3.37 3.84
N LYS A 127 -2.90 -2.73 2.71
CA LYS A 127 -1.93 -2.39 1.66
C LYS A 127 -2.19 -1.03 1.07
N LEU A 128 -1.21 -0.14 1.17
CA LEU A 128 -1.20 1.16 0.52
C LEU A 128 -0.16 1.17 -0.61
N SER A 129 -0.63 1.17 -1.86
CA SER A 129 0.21 1.25 -3.06
C SER A 129 0.19 2.65 -3.65
N ILE A 130 1.33 3.34 -3.61
CA ILE A 130 1.47 4.74 -4.00
C ILE A 130 2.50 4.93 -5.11
N ASP A 131 2.18 5.80 -6.05
CA ASP A 131 3.14 6.33 -7.01
C ASP A 131 3.53 7.74 -6.53
N LEU A 132 4.77 7.91 -6.08
CA LEU A 132 5.26 9.19 -5.56
C LEU A 132 5.69 10.16 -6.66
N LYS A 133 5.60 9.76 -7.93
CA LYS A 133 5.90 10.64 -9.06
C LYS A 133 4.98 11.85 -9.02
N ASN A 134 5.56 13.05 -8.92
CA ASN A 134 4.86 14.34 -8.87
C ASN A 134 3.99 14.57 -7.62
N ILE A 135 4.27 13.90 -6.49
CA ILE A 135 3.58 14.20 -5.23
C ILE A 135 4.10 15.53 -4.65
N GLN A 136 3.21 16.38 -4.14
CA GLN A 136 3.58 17.61 -3.43
C GLN A 136 4.23 17.28 -2.08
N SER A 137 5.16 18.14 -1.62
CA SER A 137 5.93 17.92 -0.38
C SER A 137 5.06 17.78 0.86
N GLU A 138 4.00 18.58 0.96
CA GLU A 138 3.06 18.60 2.09
C GLU A 138 2.30 17.27 2.16
N MET A 139 1.90 16.75 1.01
CA MET A 139 1.20 15.48 0.90
C MET A 139 2.11 14.29 1.20
N LEU A 140 3.38 14.35 0.77
CA LEU A 140 4.37 13.35 1.12
C LEU A 140 4.56 13.28 2.64
N LYS A 141 4.67 14.44 3.31
CA LYS A 141 4.74 14.53 4.77
C LYS A 141 3.50 13.93 5.43
N GLN A 142 2.30 14.19 4.90
CA GLN A 142 1.07 13.63 5.45
C GLN A 142 1.04 12.09 5.35
N VAL A 143 1.39 11.52 4.19
CA VAL A 143 1.43 10.06 4.02
C VAL A 143 2.49 9.44 4.93
N CYS A 144 3.71 9.98 4.91
CA CYS A 144 4.83 9.49 5.72
C CYS A 144 4.56 9.63 7.23
N GLY A 145 3.80 10.66 7.64
CA GLY A 145 3.41 10.88 9.03
C GLY A 145 2.34 9.90 9.55
N ASN A 146 1.65 9.19 8.66
CA ASN A 146 0.55 8.28 9.00
C ASN A 146 0.84 6.80 8.71
N LEU A 147 2.12 6.43 8.49
CA LEU A 147 2.49 5.04 8.13
C LEU A 147 2.21 4.01 9.23
N GLN A 148 2.04 4.44 10.49
CA GLN A 148 1.51 3.60 11.56
C GLN A 148 0.11 3.00 11.29
N LEU A 149 -0.65 3.61 10.37
CA LEU A 149 -1.95 3.12 9.92
C LEU A 149 -1.82 2.14 8.73
N VAL A 150 -0.61 1.83 8.28
CA VAL A 150 -0.33 1.06 7.06
C VAL A 150 0.47 -0.18 7.40
N GLU A 151 -0.09 -1.36 7.17
CA GLU A 151 0.62 -2.62 7.34
C GLU A 151 1.63 -2.85 6.20
N HIS A 152 1.21 -2.67 4.95
CA HIS A 152 2.08 -2.85 3.79
C HIS A 152 2.09 -1.61 2.90
N LEU A 153 3.23 -0.94 2.84
CA LEU A 153 3.47 0.16 1.91
C LEU A 153 4.16 -0.34 0.64
N THR A 154 3.63 0.03 -0.52
CA THR A 154 4.30 -0.18 -1.81
C THR A 154 4.53 1.17 -2.50
N ILE A 155 5.78 1.52 -2.79
CA ILE A 155 6.18 2.73 -3.52
C ILE A 155 6.68 2.34 -4.91
N GLN A 156 6.13 2.95 -5.96
CA GLN A 156 6.44 2.54 -7.34
C GLN A 156 7.52 3.36 -8.06
N SER A 157 7.69 4.64 -7.72
CA SER A 157 8.53 5.57 -8.50
C SER A 157 9.27 6.55 -7.60
N LEU A 158 10.39 7.09 -8.09
CA LEU A 158 11.18 8.15 -7.44
C LEU A 158 10.30 9.37 -7.10
N PRO A 159 10.31 9.83 -5.84
CA PRO A 159 9.65 11.07 -5.46
C PRO A 159 10.44 12.30 -5.92
N SER A 160 9.77 13.44 -6.09
CA SER A 160 10.44 14.73 -6.35
C SER A 160 11.25 15.24 -5.15
N SER A 161 11.01 14.69 -3.96
CA SER A 161 11.75 14.96 -2.72
C SER A 161 11.89 13.69 -1.89
N ILE A 162 13.02 13.52 -1.21
CA ILE A 162 13.28 12.31 -0.40
C ILE A 162 12.30 12.27 0.78
N PRO A 163 11.51 11.18 0.94
CA PRO A 163 10.58 11.04 2.06
C PRO A 163 11.36 10.79 3.35
N ILE A 164 10.87 11.40 4.42
CA ILE A 164 11.33 11.14 5.77
C ILE A 164 10.22 10.38 6.49
N PHE A 165 10.52 9.15 6.89
CA PHE A 165 9.58 8.30 7.62
C PHE A 165 9.70 8.59 9.11
N SER A 166 8.65 9.13 9.74
CA SER A 166 8.57 9.24 11.20
C SER A 166 8.32 7.89 11.85
N THR A 167 7.61 7.02 11.14
CA THR A 167 7.32 5.64 11.50
C THR A 167 7.44 4.77 10.26
N TRP A 168 7.77 3.50 10.46
CA TRP A 168 7.84 2.54 9.36
C TRP A 168 6.61 1.63 9.37
N PRO A 169 6.08 1.26 8.18
CA PRO A 169 5.06 0.25 8.08
C PRO A 169 5.64 -1.11 8.47
N MET A 170 4.77 -2.08 8.71
CA MET A 170 5.18 -3.47 8.98
C MET A 170 5.98 -4.07 7.80
N ARG A 171 5.52 -3.81 6.57
CA ARG A 171 6.13 -4.26 5.32
C ARG A 171 6.31 -3.07 4.39
N ILE A 172 7.45 -3.00 3.73
CA ILE A 172 7.71 -2.00 2.71
C ILE A 172 8.30 -2.62 1.45
N SER A 173 7.77 -2.21 0.30
CA SER A 173 8.28 -2.56 -1.01
C SER A 173 8.46 -1.28 -1.82
N ILE A 174 9.68 -1.02 -2.29
CA ILE A 174 10.03 0.18 -3.06
C ILE A 174 10.64 -0.28 -4.38
N ARG A 175 9.94 -0.03 -5.49
CA ARG A 175 10.42 -0.43 -6.82
C ARG A 175 11.53 0.46 -7.36
N ASP A 176 11.45 1.76 -7.10
CA ASP A 176 12.52 2.69 -7.45
C ASP A 176 13.19 3.12 -6.14
N ALA A 177 14.07 2.26 -5.65
CA ALA A 177 14.78 2.46 -4.39
C ALA A 177 16.12 3.18 -4.56
N SER A 178 16.31 3.86 -5.70
CA SER A 178 17.57 4.56 -6.01
C SER A 178 17.91 5.70 -5.04
N TRP A 179 16.90 6.22 -4.34
CA TRP A 179 17.01 7.26 -3.32
C TRP A 179 17.16 6.73 -1.89
N VAL A 180 16.99 5.43 -1.67
CA VAL A 180 17.07 4.82 -0.34
C VAL A 180 18.53 4.69 0.06
N THR A 181 18.92 5.40 1.11
CA THR A 181 20.28 5.35 1.66
C THR A 181 20.38 4.31 2.77
N LEU A 182 21.60 3.84 3.04
CA LEU A 182 21.90 2.97 4.18
C LEU A 182 21.40 3.58 5.50
N THR A 183 21.67 4.86 5.72
CA THR A 183 21.20 5.59 6.91
C THR A 183 19.68 5.54 7.05
N THR A 184 18.94 5.72 5.95
CA THR A 184 17.47 5.62 5.97
C THR A 184 17.05 4.20 6.35
N LEU A 185 17.63 3.19 5.70
CA LEU A 185 17.30 1.79 5.91
C LEU A 185 17.58 1.33 7.35
N LEU A 186 18.69 1.77 7.96
CA LEU A 186 19.06 1.45 9.35
C LEU A 186 18.08 1.99 10.40
N THR A 187 17.24 2.97 10.06
CA THR A 187 16.16 3.44 10.95
C THR A 187 14.89 2.60 10.86
N SER A 188 14.83 1.65 9.92
CA SER A 188 13.64 0.86 9.68
C SER A 188 13.33 -0.10 10.82
N THR A 189 12.06 -0.12 11.23
CA THR A 189 11.50 -1.12 12.14
C THR A 189 10.64 -2.15 11.42
N SER A 190 10.57 -2.10 10.08
CA SER A 190 9.83 -3.05 9.26
C SER A 190 10.40 -4.46 9.39
N PHE A 191 9.53 -5.47 9.42
CA PHE A 191 9.97 -6.87 9.41
C PHE A 191 10.22 -7.40 8.00
N ARG A 192 9.63 -6.77 6.98
CA ARG A 192 9.83 -7.14 5.58
C ARG A 192 10.16 -5.91 4.74
N ILE A 193 11.31 -5.95 4.10
CA ILE A 193 11.81 -4.86 3.27
C ILE A 193 12.18 -5.41 1.89
N GLU A 194 11.67 -4.80 0.85
CA GLU A 194 11.96 -5.13 -0.54
C GLU A 194 12.32 -3.85 -1.30
N LEU A 195 13.53 -3.78 -1.83
CA LEU A 195 14.05 -2.65 -2.60
C LEU A 195 14.41 -3.14 -4.00
N GLU A 196 13.78 -2.62 -5.05
CA GLU A 196 14.21 -2.80 -6.44
C GLU A 196 14.92 -1.53 -6.92
N ASP A 197 15.76 -1.65 -7.95
CA ASP A 197 16.56 -0.55 -8.51
C ASP A 197 17.39 0.24 -7.46
N SER A 198 17.89 -0.45 -6.42
CA SER A 198 18.69 0.17 -5.37
C SER A 198 20.05 0.66 -5.89
N GLN A 199 20.58 1.71 -5.25
CA GLN A 199 21.95 2.20 -5.43
C GLN A 199 22.86 1.82 -4.26
N LEU A 200 22.40 0.98 -3.32
CA LEU A 200 23.22 0.50 -2.22
C LEU A 200 24.39 -0.31 -2.77
N GLU A 201 25.59 -0.05 -2.26
CA GLU A 201 26.80 -0.74 -2.68
C GLU A 201 27.04 -1.99 -1.81
N TYR A 202 27.95 -2.86 -2.24
CA TYR A 202 28.33 -4.05 -1.49
C TYR A 202 28.76 -3.73 -0.04
N LYS A 203 29.51 -2.64 0.16
CA LYS A 203 29.91 -2.15 1.49
C LYS A 203 28.72 -1.81 2.40
N ASP A 204 27.62 -1.32 1.81
CA ASP A 204 26.42 -0.99 2.57
C ASP A 204 25.72 -2.27 3.06
N LEU A 205 25.80 -3.36 2.28
CA LEU A 205 25.28 -4.66 2.66
C LEU A 205 26.09 -5.29 3.79
N GLU A 206 27.42 -5.19 3.73
CA GLU A 206 28.29 -5.61 4.83
C GLU A 206 27.92 -4.88 6.13
N GLU A 207 27.69 -3.57 6.05
CA GLU A 207 27.26 -2.78 7.21
C GLU A 207 25.85 -3.17 7.69
N ILE A 208 24.90 -3.48 6.80
CA ILE A 208 23.57 -4.00 7.18
C ILE A 208 23.71 -5.32 7.95
N LEU A 209 24.53 -6.23 7.45
CA LEU A 209 24.77 -7.54 8.08
C LEU A 209 25.44 -7.39 9.44
N GLU A 210 26.44 -6.51 9.56
CA GLU A 210 27.08 -6.21 10.84
C GLU A 210 26.08 -5.63 11.85
N ASN A 211 25.26 -4.66 11.43
CA ASN A 211 24.23 -4.06 12.29
C ASN A 211 23.17 -5.08 12.73
N TRP A 212 22.77 -6.00 11.85
CA TRP A 212 21.85 -7.09 12.21
C TRP A 212 22.48 -8.08 13.21
N LYS A 213 23.78 -8.41 13.04
CA LYS A 213 24.50 -9.34 13.94
C LYS A 213 24.74 -8.76 15.34
N THR A 214 25.03 -7.46 15.44
CA THR A 214 25.67 -6.86 16.62
C THR A 214 24.81 -5.83 17.37
N ALA A 215 24.01 -5.02 16.67
CA ALA A 215 23.57 -3.72 17.20
C ALA A 215 22.12 -3.69 17.71
N GLY A 216 21.41 -4.83 17.70
CA GLY A 216 19.96 -4.86 17.97
C GLY A 216 19.14 -4.05 16.96
N ARG A 217 19.76 -3.54 15.89
CA ARG A 217 19.06 -2.95 14.74
C ARG A 217 18.51 -4.07 13.88
N PHE A 218 17.41 -3.80 13.17
CA PHE A 218 16.68 -4.83 12.42
C PHE A 218 16.20 -6.01 13.30
N GLN A 219 15.94 -5.80 14.59
CA GLN A 219 15.45 -6.85 15.48
C GLN A 219 14.17 -7.52 14.98
N ASN A 220 13.29 -6.77 14.33
CA ASN A 220 12.04 -7.29 13.79
C ASN A 220 12.21 -7.88 12.38
N LEU A 221 13.38 -7.73 11.74
CA LEU A 221 13.58 -8.13 10.35
C LEU A 221 13.44 -9.64 10.22
N GLU A 222 12.53 -10.04 9.34
CA GLU A 222 12.28 -11.42 8.92
C GLU A 222 12.74 -11.63 7.48
N TYR A 223 12.74 -10.56 6.68
CA TYR A 223 13.04 -10.62 5.27
C TYR A 223 13.58 -9.29 4.73
N LEU A 224 14.74 -9.36 4.07
CA LEU A 224 15.30 -8.25 3.30
C LEU A 224 15.65 -8.73 1.90
N LYS A 225 15.16 -8.00 0.89
CA LYS A 225 15.56 -8.20 -0.50
C LYS A 225 15.98 -6.87 -1.09
N ILE A 226 17.17 -6.84 -1.68
CA ILE A 226 17.71 -5.68 -2.38
C ILE A 226 18.09 -6.14 -3.78
N SER A 227 17.45 -5.55 -4.79
CA SER A 227 17.69 -5.84 -6.19
C SER A 227 18.22 -4.60 -6.90
N TYR A 228 19.09 -4.83 -7.87
CA TYR A 228 19.88 -3.80 -8.52
C TYR A 228 19.55 -3.72 -10.00
N LYS A 229 19.60 -2.50 -10.55
CA LYS A 229 19.25 -2.24 -11.95
C LYS A 229 20.27 -2.80 -12.93
N LYS A 230 21.53 -2.86 -12.50
CA LYS A 230 22.69 -3.53 -13.12
C LYS A 230 23.74 -3.71 -12.04
N ILE A 231 24.28 -4.90 -11.91
CA ILE A 231 25.48 -5.14 -11.13
C ILE A 231 26.51 -5.69 -12.12
N ASP A 232 27.66 -5.01 -12.22
CA ASP A 232 28.89 -5.49 -12.87
C ASP A 232 29.69 -6.41 -11.94
N VAL A 233 29.00 -7.20 -11.12
CA VAL A 233 29.63 -8.18 -10.25
C VAL A 233 29.29 -9.53 -10.85
N GLU A 234 30.30 -10.19 -11.42
CA GLU A 234 30.36 -11.65 -11.51
C GLU A 234 30.32 -12.17 -10.05
N ALA A 235 29.14 -12.14 -9.45
CA ALA A 235 28.91 -12.74 -8.16
C ALA A 235 28.66 -14.22 -8.43
N ASP A 236 29.57 -15.07 -7.96
CA ASP A 236 29.25 -16.48 -7.79
C ASP A 236 27.98 -16.56 -6.95
N GLU A 237 26.96 -17.29 -7.45
CA GLU A 237 25.73 -17.45 -6.70
C GLU A 237 26.03 -18.29 -5.46
N THR A 238 26.05 -17.65 -4.29
CA THR A 238 26.35 -18.29 -3.02
C THR A 238 25.20 -18.13 -2.04
N ASP A 239 24.93 -19.22 -1.31
CA ASP A 239 24.05 -19.22 -0.17
C ASP A 239 24.88 -19.43 1.10
N GLU A 240 24.68 -18.56 2.08
CA GLU A 240 25.42 -18.58 3.34
C GLU A 240 24.45 -18.54 4.54
N ILE A 241 24.78 -19.27 5.60
CA ILE A 241 24.04 -19.19 6.86
C ILE A 241 24.83 -18.34 7.82
N ILE A 242 24.22 -17.25 8.29
CA ILE A 242 24.77 -16.41 9.35
C ILE A 242 23.92 -16.50 10.61
N GLN A 243 24.50 -16.09 11.74
CA GLN A 243 23.84 -16.08 13.03
C GLN A 243 24.17 -14.79 13.77
N THR A 244 23.25 -14.30 14.60
CA THR A 244 23.49 -13.18 15.51
C THR A 244 24.53 -13.54 16.56
N ASN A 245 25.23 -12.54 17.12
CA ASN A 245 26.33 -12.78 18.06
C ASN A 245 25.87 -13.47 19.36
N ASP A 246 24.63 -13.24 19.77
CA ASP A 246 23.98 -13.90 20.92
C ASP A 246 23.48 -15.33 20.59
N GLY A 247 23.55 -15.73 19.33
CA GLY A 247 23.05 -17.01 18.86
C GLY A 247 21.52 -17.12 18.78
N GLU A 248 20.78 -16.03 18.95
CA GLU A 248 19.32 -16.05 19.01
C GLU A 248 18.64 -16.28 17.66
N LYS A 249 19.18 -15.72 16.58
CA LYS A 249 18.57 -15.76 15.24
C LYS A 249 19.57 -16.24 14.20
N LYS A 250 19.08 -17.03 13.25
CA LYS A 250 19.82 -17.45 12.05
C LYS A 250 19.18 -16.83 10.82
N ALA A 251 20.00 -16.55 9.81
CA ALA A 251 19.50 -16.10 8.53
C ALA A 251 20.23 -16.82 7.41
N MET A 252 19.47 -17.18 6.38
CA MET A 252 20.00 -17.60 5.10
C MET A 252 20.16 -16.35 4.22
N ILE A 253 21.37 -16.12 3.74
CA ILE A 253 21.72 -15.07 2.79
C ILE A 253 21.92 -15.72 1.43
N SER A 254 21.44 -15.07 0.39
CA SER A 254 21.66 -15.46 -1.00
C SER A 254 22.21 -14.26 -1.77
N TRP A 255 23.37 -14.46 -2.39
CA TRP A 255 24.00 -13.50 -3.28
C TRP A 255 23.78 -13.95 -4.71
N LYS A 256 23.21 -13.06 -5.53
CA LYS A 256 22.97 -13.29 -6.96
C LYS A 256 23.44 -12.09 -7.74
N THR A 257 23.71 -12.30 -9.03
CA THR A 257 24.23 -11.29 -9.95
C THR A 257 23.48 -9.95 -9.90
N SER A 258 22.20 -9.92 -9.54
CA SER A 258 21.45 -8.65 -9.42
C SER A 258 20.58 -8.58 -8.16
N CYS A 259 20.88 -9.39 -7.15
CA CYS A 259 20.03 -9.48 -5.96
C CYS A 259 20.81 -9.95 -4.73
N PHE A 260 20.60 -9.25 -3.62
CA PHE A 260 20.88 -9.72 -2.28
C PHE A 260 19.55 -10.10 -1.62
N GLU A 261 19.47 -11.28 -1.02
CA GLU A 261 18.30 -11.73 -0.27
C GLU A 261 18.73 -12.28 1.09
N MET A 262 17.99 -11.93 2.14
CA MET A 262 18.18 -12.42 3.49
C MET A 262 16.83 -12.87 4.07
N LYS A 263 16.78 -14.12 4.55
CA LYS A 263 15.61 -14.73 5.20
C LYS A 263 15.99 -15.13 6.62
N VAL A 264 15.35 -14.52 7.62
CA VAL A 264 15.59 -14.84 9.03
C VAL A 264 14.68 -15.99 9.45
N GLU A 265 15.27 -17.03 10.03
CA GLU A 265 14.55 -18.16 10.58
C GLU A 265 14.00 -17.79 11.96
N LYS A 266 12.71 -18.02 12.17
CA LYS A 266 12.12 -17.98 13.51
C LYS A 266 12.42 -19.31 14.20
N LYS A 267 12.99 -19.23 15.40
CA LYS A 267 13.10 -20.38 16.31
C LYS A 267 11.72 -20.94 16.66
#